data_AF-A0A2N1QFA8-F1
#
_entry.id   AF-A0A2N1QFA8-F1
#
_cell.length_a   1.000
_cell.length_b   1.000
_cell.length_c   1.000
_cell.angle_alpha   90.00
_cell.angle_beta   90.00
_cell.angle_gamma   90.00
#
_symmetry.space_group_name_H-M   'P 1'
#
loop_
_entity.id
_entity.type
_entity.pdbx_description
1 polymer ?
#
loop_
_entity_poly.entity_id
_entity_poly.type
_entity_poly.pdbx_seq_one_letter_code
_entity_poly.pdbx_strand_id
1 'polypeptide(L)'
;MSNFESALIGIQAASKILNITPPEVYFASGSDFPNPEISSIYRHKDNEIIFNEDWINRSNELEILVTAFHETRHAYQNHCIKTKSREDIETINVWEKEFHQYTIPSGKNTPKSDIDYLKQSIEIDAIAFAYHQMKELFDVEVKIPKLIKIQVFDRTDSFSKITTFDN
;
A
#
# COMPACT_ATOMS: atom_id res chain seq x y z
N MET A 1 4.81 -22.37 -0.51
CA MET A 1 5.40 -21.10 -0.08
C MET A 1 4.81 -20.78 1.27
N SER A 2 5.62 -20.34 2.24
CA SER A 2 5.11 -19.86 3.51
C SER A 2 4.55 -18.44 3.36
N ASN A 3 3.61 -18.07 4.22
CA ASN A 3 3.02 -16.73 4.23
C ASN A 3 4.07 -15.62 4.40
N PHE A 4 5.15 -15.88 5.15
CA PHE A 4 6.29 -14.97 5.28
C PHE A 4 7.06 -14.81 3.98
N GLU A 5 7.31 -15.90 3.25
CA GLU A 5 7.93 -15.87 1.92
C GLU A 5 7.06 -15.09 0.93
N SER A 6 5.74 -15.28 0.96
CA SER A 6 4.81 -14.54 0.09
C SER A 6 4.87 -13.03 0.37
N ALA A 7 4.98 -12.60 1.63
CA ALA A 7 5.18 -11.19 1.97
C ALA A 7 6.48 -10.65 1.34
N LEU A 8 7.60 -11.34 1.53
CA LEU A 8 8.90 -10.92 1.00
C LEU A 8 8.92 -10.87 -0.53
N ILE A 9 8.33 -11.87 -1.20
CA ILE A 9 8.22 -11.92 -2.66
C ILE A 9 7.32 -10.79 -3.17
N GLY A 10 6.20 -10.52 -2.49
CA GLY A 10 5.32 -9.39 -2.81
C GLY A 10 6.05 -8.05 -2.75
N ILE A 11 6.82 -7.80 -1.68
CA ILE A 11 7.63 -6.57 -1.53
C ILE A 11 8.69 -6.47 -2.64
N GLN A 12 9.41 -7.56 -2.93
CA GLN A 12 10.44 -7.57 -3.96
C GLN A 12 9.85 -7.32 -5.36
N ALA A 13 8.74 -7.97 -5.69
CA ALA A 13 8.06 -7.80 -6.96
C ALA A 13 7.55 -6.36 -7.13
N ALA A 14 6.86 -5.82 -6.12
CA ALA A 14 6.36 -4.45 -6.15
C ALA A 14 7.49 -3.42 -6.26
N SER A 15 8.58 -3.60 -5.53
CA SER A 15 9.73 -2.70 -5.59
C SER A 15 10.38 -2.70 -6.98
N LYS A 16 10.43 -3.86 -7.63
CA LYS A 16 10.91 -3.99 -9.02
C LYS A 16 9.98 -3.29 -10.01
N ILE A 17 8.67 -3.48 -9.88
CA ILE A 17 7.66 -2.81 -10.72
C ILE A 17 7.77 -1.28 -10.57
N LEU A 18 7.94 -0.81 -9.34
CA LEU A 18 8.01 0.61 -9.00
C LEU A 18 9.41 1.21 -9.21
N ASN A 19 10.41 0.40 -9.57
CA ASN A 19 11.81 0.78 -9.72
C ASN A 19 12.35 1.57 -8.51
N ILE A 20 12.12 1.06 -7.29
CA ILE A 20 12.64 1.61 -6.05
C ILE A 20 13.53 0.59 -5.33
N THR A 21 14.42 1.08 -4.46
CA THR A 21 15.10 0.20 -3.50
C THR A 21 14.04 -0.43 -2.59
N PRO A 22 14.02 -1.76 -2.45
CA PRO A 22 13.07 -2.41 -1.57
C PRO A 22 13.19 -1.91 -0.13
N PRO A 23 12.08 -1.63 0.56
CA PRO A 23 12.10 -1.36 1.99
C PRO A 23 12.56 -2.59 2.77
N GLU A 24 13.17 -2.37 3.93
CA GLU A 24 13.51 -3.47 4.85
C GLU A 24 12.22 -4.08 5.40
N VAL A 25 12.19 -5.40 5.58
CA VAL A 25 10.99 -6.12 6.03
C VAL A 25 11.24 -6.78 7.37
N TYR A 26 10.35 -6.50 8.31
CA TYR A 26 10.34 -7.06 9.65
C TYR A 26 9.00 -7.73 9.95
N PHE A 27 9.01 -8.62 10.93
CA PHE A 27 7.82 -9.27 11.47
C PHE A 27 7.82 -9.03 12.98
N ALA A 28 6.69 -8.57 13.51
CA ALA A 28 6.52 -8.29 14.93
C ALA A 28 5.19 -8.87 15.43
N SER A 29 5.12 -9.15 16.74
CA SER A 29 3.91 -9.64 17.38
C SER A 29 2.78 -8.62 17.22
N GLY A 30 1.53 -9.07 17.11
CA GLY A 30 0.38 -8.16 17.04
C GLY A 30 0.27 -7.26 18.28
N SER A 31 0.83 -7.69 19.42
CA SER A 31 0.94 -6.88 20.64
C SER A 31 1.84 -5.64 20.49
N ASP A 32 2.73 -5.63 19.51
CA ASP A 32 3.67 -4.54 19.27
C ASP A 32 3.07 -3.43 18.38
N PHE A 33 1.85 -3.66 17.87
CA PHE A 33 1.09 -2.69 17.09
C PHE A 33 0.15 -1.88 17.99
N PRO A 34 -0.15 -0.60 17.64
CA PRO A 34 -1.17 0.18 18.33
C PRO A 34 -2.56 -0.47 18.35
N ASN A 35 -2.82 -1.34 17.37
CA ASN A 35 -3.98 -2.20 17.28
C ASN A 35 -3.55 -3.57 16.72
N PRO A 36 -3.79 -4.69 17.44
CA PRO A 36 -3.42 -6.03 16.99
C PRO A 36 -4.08 -6.50 15.68
N GLU A 37 -5.10 -5.80 15.21
CA GLU A 37 -5.75 -6.09 13.92
C GLU A 37 -5.11 -5.36 12.73
N ILE A 38 -4.11 -4.51 12.95
CA ILE A 38 -3.33 -3.91 11.85
C ILE A 38 -2.48 -5.02 11.21
N SER A 39 -2.61 -5.17 9.89
CA SER A 39 -1.90 -6.21 9.13
C SER A 39 -0.43 -5.88 8.92
N SER A 40 -0.12 -4.60 8.69
CA SER A 40 1.22 -4.08 8.47
C SER A 40 1.28 -2.58 8.70
N ILE A 41 2.50 -2.05 8.86
CA ILE A 41 2.77 -0.61 8.88
C ILE A 41 4.04 -0.33 8.09
N TYR A 42 3.97 0.64 7.17
CA TYR A 42 5.14 1.29 6.61
C TYR A 42 5.67 2.44 7.49
N ARG A 43 6.96 2.41 7.82
CA ARG A 43 7.69 3.43 8.59
C ARG A 43 8.60 4.24 7.66
N HIS A 44 8.10 5.40 7.22
CA HIS A 44 8.77 6.26 6.23
C HIS A 44 10.15 6.81 6.63
N LYS A 45 10.41 6.95 7.94
CA LYS A 45 11.68 7.47 8.48
C LYS A 45 12.83 6.53 8.12
N ASP A 46 12.63 5.25 8.38
CA ASP A 46 13.65 4.21 8.26
C ASP A 46 13.50 3.39 6.96
N ASN A 47 12.42 3.64 6.19
CA ASN A 47 12.07 2.92 4.96
C ASN A 47 11.87 1.42 5.21
N GLU A 48 11.03 1.12 6.20
CA GLU A 48 10.77 -0.23 6.69
C GLU A 48 9.28 -0.58 6.56
N ILE A 49 8.98 -1.85 6.29
CA ILE A 49 7.64 -2.42 6.40
C ILE A 49 7.66 -3.47 7.50
N ILE A 50 6.77 -3.32 8.46
CA ILE A 50 6.60 -4.28 9.56
C ILE A 50 5.27 -4.98 9.37
N PHE A 51 5.31 -6.29 9.15
CA PHE A 51 4.11 -7.13 9.13
C PHE A 51 3.78 -7.61 10.54
N ASN A 52 2.49 -7.67 10.83
CA ASN A 52 1.98 -8.33 12.02
C ASN A 52 2.07 -9.84 11.84
N GLU A 53 2.92 -10.49 12.63
CA GLU A 53 3.19 -11.92 12.57
C GLU A 53 1.94 -12.76 12.88
N ASP A 54 1.13 -12.35 13.85
CA ASP A 54 -0.12 -13.04 14.21
C ASP A 54 -1.12 -13.00 13.05
N TRP A 55 -1.16 -11.87 12.33
CA TRP A 55 -1.97 -11.72 11.12
C TRP A 55 -1.40 -12.55 9.95
N ILE A 56 -0.09 -12.49 9.68
CA ILE A 56 0.59 -13.30 8.64
C ILE A 56 0.27 -14.78 8.81
N ASN A 57 0.30 -15.30 10.04
CA ASN A 57 0.07 -16.72 10.32
C ASN A 57 -1.37 -17.19 10.06
N ARG A 58 -2.36 -16.30 10.12
CA ARG A 58 -3.79 -16.63 9.94
C ARG A 58 -4.38 -16.21 8.59
N SER A 59 -3.68 -15.35 7.85
CA SER A 59 -4.14 -14.82 6.57
C SER A 59 -3.87 -15.76 5.40
N ASN A 60 -4.60 -15.56 4.30
CA ASN A 60 -4.31 -16.25 3.07
C ASN A 60 -3.24 -15.50 2.24
N GLU A 61 -2.58 -16.23 1.34
CA GLU A 61 -1.47 -15.70 0.54
C GLU A 61 -1.87 -14.47 -0.30
N LEU A 62 -3.08 -14.43 -0.87
CA LEU A 62 -3.52 -13.30 -1.70
C LEU A 62 -3.71 -12.03 -0.87
N GLU A 63 -4.21 -12.14 0.36
CA GLU A 63 -4.31 -10.99 1.28
C GLU A 63 -2.93 -10.46 1.65
N ILE A 64 -1.95 -11.35 1.85
CA ILE A 64 -0.57 -10.96 2.15
C ILE A 64 0.05 -10.21 0.97
N LEU A 65 -0.19 -10.67 -0.26
CA LEU A 65 0.29 -10.00 -1.48
C LEU A 65 -0.36 -8.63 -1.66
N VAL A 66 -1.67 -8.50 -1.44
CA VAL A 66 -2.38 -7.22 -1.44
C VAL A 66 -1.72 -6.24 -0.47
N THR A 67 -1.49 -6.68 0.77
CA THR A 67 -0.86 -5.87 1.81
C THR A 67 0.57 -5.49 1.44
N ALA A 68 1.36 -6.42 0.90
CA ALA A 68 2.71 -6.15 0.44
C ALA A 68 2.74 -5.09 -0.68
N PHE A 69 1.83 -5.17 -1.65
CA PHE A 69 1.74 -4.19 -2.73
C PHE A 69 1.33 -2.81 -2.22
N HIS A 70 0.36 -2.77 -1.30
CA HIS A 70 -0.10 -1.53 -0.67
C HIS A 70 1.04 -0.83 0.08
N GLU A 71 1.72 -1.52 1.00
CA GLU A 71 2.81 -0.92 1.79
C GLU A 71 4.02 -0.54 0.94
N THR A 72 4.33 -1.30 -0.12
CA THR A 72 5.41 -0.92 -1.04
C THR A 72 5.04 0.33 -1.84
N ARG A 73 3.74 0.58 -2.11
CA ARG A 73 3.33 1.84 -2.74
C ARG A 73 3.57 3.03 -1.82
N HIS A 74 3.42 2.89 -0.51
CA HIS A 74 3.85 3.91 0.45
C HIS A 74 5.36 4.16 0.41
N ALA A 75 6.18 3.11 0.24
CA ALA A 75 7.61 3.28 0.01
C ALA A 75 7.92 4.08 -1.27
N TYR A 76 7.21 3.80 -2.36
CA TYR A 76 7.32 4.58 -3.61
C TYR A 76 6.91 6.03 -3.42
N GLN A 77 5.79 6.30 -2.74
CA GLN A 77 5.33 7.67 -2.49
C GLN A 77 6.38 8.45 -1.66
N ASN A 78 6.96 7.83 -0.63
CA ASN A 78 8.06 8.42 0.14
C ASN A 78 9.30 8.69 -0.73
N HIS A 79 9.64 7.78 -1.65
CA HIS A 79 10.72 7.99 -2.62
C HIS A 79 10.44 9.22 -3.50
N CYS A 80 9.23 9.35 -4.04
CA CYS A 80 8.82 10.48 -4.85
C CYS A 80 8.88 11.80 -4.07
N ILE A 81 8.47 11.80 -2.80
CA ILE A 81 8.55 12.97 -1.92
C ILE A 81 10.00 13.37 -1.65
N LYS A 82 10.86 12.42 -1.28
CA LYS A 82 12.27 12.69 -0.95
C LYS A 82 13.07 13.18 -2.16
N THR A 83 12.76 12.65 -3.34
CA THR A 83 13.48 13.00 -4.59
C THR A 83 12.81 14.10 -5.40
N LYS A 84 11.57 14.49 -5.03
CA LYS A 84 10.70 15.40 -5.79
C LYS A 84 10.60 15.01 -7.27
N SER A 85 10.35 13.73 -7.54
CA SER A 85 10.36 13.15 -8.90
C SER A 85 9.29 12.07 -9.12
N ARG A 86 9.16 11.62 -10.38
CA ARG A 86 8.31 10.51 -10.89
C ARG A 86 6.81 10.76 -10.96
N GLU A 87 6.29 11.68 -10.18
CA GLU A 87 4.90 12.15 -10.26
C GLU A 87 4.90 13.67 -10.39
N ASP A 88 3.75 14.26 -10.72
CA ASP A 88 3.61 15.71 -10.78
C ASP A 88 3.78 16.35 -9.39
N ILE A 89 4.18 17.63 -9.39
CA ILE A 89 4.50 18.33 -8.15
C ILE A 89 3.25 18.54 -7.28
N GLU A 90 2.06 18.65 -7.87
CA GLU A 90 0.82 18.79 -7.12
C GLU A 90 0.53 17.51 -6.31
N THR A 91 0.63 16.33 -6.95
CA THR A 91 0.50 15.02 -6.32
C THR A 91 1.52 14.83 -5.20
N ILE A 92 2.80 15.13 -5.47
CA ILE A 92 3.87 15.01 -4.47
C ILE A 92 3.60 15.90 -3.25
N ASN A 93 3.14 17.14 -3.46
CA ASN A 93 2.83 18.06 -2.36
C ASN A 93 1.64 17.58 -1.52
N VAL A 94 0.63 16.97 -2.15
CA VAL A 94 -0.50 16.35 -1.43
C VAL A 94 -0.02 15.19 -0.58
N TRP A 95 0.75 14.25 -1.16
CA TRP A 95 1.28 13.12 -0.39
C TRP A 95 2.21 13.56 0.73
N GLU A 96 3.09 14.55 0.49
CA GLU A 96 3.97 15.08 1.52
C GLU A 96 3.16 15.64 2.69
N LYS A 97 2.11 16.42 2.42
CA LYS A 97 1.23 16.93 3.47
C LYS A 97 0.57 15.80 4.25
N GLU A 98 0.06 14.77 3.56
CA GLU A 98 -0.62 13.63 4.19
C GLU A 98 0.34 12.77 5.01
N PHE A 99 1.61 12.59 4.61
CA PHE A 99 2.62 11.92 5.45
C PHE A 99 2.91 12.68 6.76
N HIS A 100 2.94 14.02 6.71
CA HIS A 100 3.25 14.85 7.89
C HIS A 100 2.04 15.09 8.79
N GLN A 101 0.82 15.04 8.25
CA GLN A 101 -0.45 15.28 8.94
C GLN A 101 -1.34 14.04 8.93
N TYR A 102 -0.71 12.86 9.02
CA TYR A 102 -1.38 11.59 8.78
C TYR A 102 -2.55 11.38 9.73
N THR A 103 -3.74 11.23 9.15
CA THR A 103 -4.93 10.87 9.93
C THR A 103 -4.83 9.39 10.26
N ILE A 104 -4.69 9.04 11.55
CA ILE A 104 -4.54 7.65 11.98
C ILE A 104 -5.92 6.96 11.96
N PRO A 105 -6.03 5.68 11.54
CA PRO A 105 -7.28 4.94 11.66
C PRO A 105 -7.78 4.92 13.11
N SER A 106 -9.11 4.94 13.27
CA SER A 106 -9.80 5.03 14.56
C SER A 106 -9.61 3.82 15.48
N GLY A 107 -8.95 2.77 14.99
CA GLY A 107 -8.75 1.49 15.67
C GLY A 107 -10.00 0.60 15.71
N LYS A 108 -11.13 1.05 15.15
CA LYS A 108 -12.39 0.28 15.11
C LYS A 108 -12.54 -0.59 13.86
N ASN A 109 -11.63 -0.47 12.89
CA ASN A 109 -11.59 -1.22 11.63
C ASN A 109 -12.95 -1.26 10.90
N THR A 110 -13.64 -0.12 10.85
CA THR A 110 -14.86 0.00 10.06
C THR A 110 -14.70 1.12 9.04
N PRO A 111 -15.12 0.93 7.77
CA PRO A 111 -15.01 1.98 6.75
C PRO A 111 -15.69 3.30 7.14
N LYS A 112 -16.67 3.26 8.05
CA LYS A 112 -17.37 4.44 8.55
C LYS A 112 -16.57 5.19 9.61
N SER A 113 -15.78 4.49 10.42
CA SER A 113 -14.92 5.08 11.44
C SER A 113 -13.55 5.50 10.90
N ASP A 114 -13.11 4.90 9.79
CA ASP A 114 -11.81 5.15 9.15
C ASP A 114 -11.95 5.93 7.84
N ILE A 115 -13.08 6.63 7.65
CA ILE A 115 -13.38 7.30 6.38
C ILE A 115 -12.40 8.42 6.05
N ASP A 116 -11.95 9.16 7.07
CA ASP A 116 -11.01 10.26 6.89
C ASP A 116 -9.60 9.74 6.56
N TYR A 117 -9.25 8.58 7.12
CA TYR A 117 -8.05 7.84 6.77
C TYR A 117 -8.10 7.35 5.31
N LEU A 118 -9.16 6.61 4.95
CA LEU A 118 -9.31 5.98 3.63
C LEU A 118 -9.45 6.98 2.47
N LYS A 119 -9.85 8.23 2.75
CA LYS A 119 -10.00 9.29 1.75
C LYS A 119 -8.71 10.06 1.46
N GLN A 120 -7.64 9.80 2.22
CA GLN A 120 -6.34 10.41 1.92
C GLN A 120 -5.87 9.93 0.54
N SER A 121 -5.32 10.84 -0.25
CA SER A 121 -4.87 10.57 -1.62
C SER A 121 -3.79 9.49 -1.64
N ILE A 122 -2.97 9.45 -0.60
CA ILE A 122 -1.93 8.46 -0.38
C ILE A 122 -2.50 7.03 -0.22
N GLU A 123 -3.62 6.89 0.50
CA GLU A 123 -4.30 5.62 0.74
C GLU A 123 -5.05 5.15 -0.51
N ILE A 124 -5.73 6.08 -1.20
CA ILE A 124 -6.42 5.79 -2.46
C ILE A 124 -5.42 5.28 -3.50
N ASP A 125 -4.26 5.92 -3.62
CA ASP A 125 -3.21 5.52 -4.57
C ASP A 125 -2.57 4.18 -4.19
N ALA A 126 -2.34 3.91 -2.90
CA ALA A 126 -1.84 2.62 -2.42
C ALA A 126 -2.84 1.47 -2.68
N ILE A 127 -4.12 1.69 -2.41
CA ILE A 127 -5.19 0.71 -2.69
C ILE A 127 -5.38 0.49 -4.19
N ALA A 128 -5.33 1.55 -4.99
CA ALA A 128 -5.42 1.46 -6.45
C ALA A 128 -4.25 0.66 -7.04
N PHE A 129 -3.04 0.91 -6.56
CA PHE A 129 -1.86 0.16 -7.01
C PHE A 129 -1.99 -1.34 -6.64
N ALA A 130 -2.34 -1.65 -5.39
CA ALA A 130 -2.54 -3.04 -4.97
C ALA A 130 -3.64 -3.73 -5.79
N TYR A 131 -4.78 -3.06 -6.01
CA TYR A 131 -5.85 -3.59 -6.86
C TYR A 131 -5.37 -3.86 -8.30
N HIS A 132 -4.68 -2.90 -8.92
CA HIS A 132 -4.15 -3.02 -10.27
C HIS A 132 -3.19 -4.22 -10.39
N GLN A 133 -2.21 -4.33 -9.49
CA GLN A 133 -1.25 -5.42 -9.53
C GLN A 133 -1.90 -6.79 -9.31
N MET A 134 -2.90 -6.89 -8.43
CA MET A 134 -3.62 -8.15 -8.23
C MET A 134 -4.42 -8.57 -9.46
N LYS A 135 -4.99 -7.59 -10.17
CA LYS A 135 -5.71 -7.85 -11.43
C LYS A 135 -4.75 -8.28 -12.53
N GLU A 136 -3.65 -7.55 -12.74
CA GLU A 136 -2.68 -7.82 -13.81
C GLU A 136 -1.90 -9.13 -13.61
N LEU A 137 -1.48 -9.43 -12.37
CA LEU A 137 -0.59 -10.57 -12.11
C LEU A 137 -1.34 -11.87 -11.82
N PHE A 138 -2.57 -11.80 -11.29
CA PHE A 138 -3.30 -12.96 -10.78
C PHE A 138 -4.73 -13.08 -11.30
N ASP A 139 -5.23 -12.09 -12.07
CA ASP A 139 -6.63 -12.00 -12.50
C ASP A 139 -7.64 -12.03 -11.33
N VAL A 140 -7.25 -11.50 -10.17
CA VAL A 140 -8.06 -11.48 -8.94
C VAL A 140 -8.58 -10.08 -8.65
N GLU A 141 -9.86 -9.97 -8.29
CA GLU A 141 -10.44 -8.73 -7.77
C GLU A 141 -10.22 -8.59 -6.25
N VAL A 142 -9.69 -7.44 -5.85
CA VAL A 142 -9.55 -7.07 -4.42
C VAL A 142 -10.81 -6.32 -3.96
N LYS A 143 -11.27 -6.63 -2.76
CA LYS A 143 -12.44 -5.95 -2.17
C LYS A 143 -12.10 -4.52 -1.76
N ILE A 144 -12.59 -3.56 -2.53
CA ILE A 144 -12.44 -2.12 -2.23
C ILE A 144 -13.67 -1.61 -1.46
N PRO A 145 -13.50 -0.82 -0.39
CA PRO A 145 -14.62 -0.19 0.31
C PRO A 145 -15.46 0.67 -0.63
N LYS A 146 -16.80 0.49 -0.60
CA LYS A 146 -17.76 1.18 -1.49
C LYS A 146 -17.59 2.71 -1.50
N LEU A 147 -17.17 3.28 -0.38
CA LEU A 147 -17.02 4.72 -0.18
C LEU A 147 -15.90 5.35 -1.04
N ILE A 148 -14.86 4.60 -1.36
CA ILE A 148 -13.70 5.06 -2.12
C ILE A 148 -13.57 4.36 -3.48
N LYS A 149 -14.49 3.44 -3.79
CA LYS A 149 -14.42 2.57 -4.98
C LYS A 149 -14.26 3.35 -6.29
N ILE A 150 -14.98 4.47 -6.44
CA ILE A 150 -14.87 5.33 -7.63
C ILE A 150 -13.46 5.93 -7.73
N GLN A 151 -12.96 6.52 -6.64
CA GLN A 151 -11.64 7.18 -6.61
C GLN A 151 -10.50 6.19 -6.89
N VAL A 152 -10.62 4.97 -6.35
CA VAL A 152 -9.66 3.88 -6.60
C VAL A 152 -9.66 3.47 -8.07
N PHE A 153 -10.83 3.34 -8.70
CA PHE A 153 -10.92 2.98 -10.12
C PHE A 153 -10.42 4.10 -11.03
N ASP A 154 -10.79 5.36 -10.76
CA ASP A 154 -10.29 6.51 -11.51
C ASP A 154 -8.74 6.58 -11.45
N ARG A 155 -8.15 6.26 -10.29
CA ARG A 155 -6.68 6.21 -10.14
C ARG A 155 -6.08 4.99 -10.84
N THR A 156 -6.73 3.83 -10.79
CA THR A 156 -6.27 2.60 -11.47
C THR A 156 -6.18 2.81 -13.00
N ASP A 157 -7.14 3.51 -13.59
CA ASP A 157 -7.14 3.84 -15.02
C ASP A 157 -5.93 4.69 -15.42
N SER A 158 -5.35 5.46 -14.49
CA SER A 158 -4.14 6.24 -14.76
C SER A 158 -2.88 5.38 -14.90
N PHE A 159 -2.83 4.21 -14.24
CA PHE A 159 -1.70 3.27 -14.40
C PHE A 159 -1.73 2.60 -15.78
N SER A 160 -2.93 2.27 -16.27
CA SER A 160 -3.12 1.59 -17.56
C SER A 160 -2.81 2.47 -18.77
N LYS A 161 -2.82 3.80 -18.61
CA LYS A 161 -2.47 4.76 -19.68
C LYS A 161 -0.97 4.93 -19.87
N ILE A 162 -0.15 4.52 -18.89
CA ILE A 162 1.31 4.61 -18.96
C ILE A 162 1.88 3.45 -19.79
N THR A 163 1.20 2.30 -19.85
CA THR A 163 1.62 1.11 -20.60
C THR A 163 1.29 1.13 -22.10
N THR A 164 0.53 2.10 -22.60
CA THR A 164 0.12 2.17 -24.02
C THR A 164 1.04 3.01 -24.93
N PHE A 165 2.14 3.56 -24.42
CA PHE A 165 3.05 4.39 -25.23
C PHE A 165 4.33 3.71 -25.70
N ASP A 166 4.55 2.44 -25.35
CA ASP A 166 5.72 1.65 -25.77
C ASP A 166 5.31 0.42 -26.60
N ASN A 167 4.63 0.62 -27.73
CA ASN A 167 4.51 -0.36 -28.83
C ASN A 167 4.79 0.29 -30.18
#